data_AF-A0A3N5YH54-F1
#
_entry.id   AF-A0A3N5YH54-F1
#
_cell.length_a   1.000
_cell.length_b   1.000
_cell.length_c   1.000
_cell.angle_alpha   90.00
_cell.angle_beta   90.00
_cell.angle_gamma   90.00
#
_symmetry.space_group_name_H-M   'P 1'
#
loop_
_entity.id
_entity.type
_entity.pdbx_description
1 polymer ?
#
loop_
_entity_poly.entity_id
_entity_poly.type
_entity_poly.pdbx_seq_one_letter_code
_entity_poly.pdbx_strand_id
1 'polypeptide(L)'
;MTPAHRATIAFARGGLFAIAALLASGRIGGLARDLPSLAAAFGALQLALPLVGFALAGAVGGASLGTGRRATLGFAGGCFLAGAVLSAAWPHLSGLTGHESLAAVLSFAAAAWAGAFGIAGAIGGACLARGRTWHVGAGFAGGGAVGAVLLVMPVLLAPAGLHAWPPTVQLAVTVTSSAAGLLAPFAIGGAAAGRAVDEGDGQA
;
A
#
# COMPACT_ATOMS: atom_id res chain seq x y z
N MET A 1 9.08 23.01 -9.48
CA MET A 1 8.30 21.83 -9.04
C MET A 1 8.35 21.79 -7.52
N THR A 2 7.21 21.86 -6.82
CA THR A 2 7.19 21.92 -5.34
C THR A 2 7.67 20.60 -4.73
N PRO A 3 8.26 20.60 -3.52
CA PRO A 3 8.58 19.38 -2.78
C PRO A 3 7.38 18.45 -2.60
N ALA A 4 6.17 18.97 -2.36
CA ALA A 4 4.93 18.16 -2.37
C ALA A 4 4.70 17.37 -3.68
N HIS A 5 4.89 18.02 -4.83
CA HIS A 5 4.71 17.37 -6.12
C HIS A 5 5.80 16.32 -6.40
N ARG A 6 7.06 16.62 -6.04
CA ARG A 6 8.17 15.64 -6.13
C ARG A 6 7.95 14.41 -5.26
N ALA A 7 7.55 14.63 -4.01
CA ALA A 7 7.27 13.56 -3.06
C ALA A 7 6.15 12.65 -3.55
N THR A 8 5.04 13.23 -4.01
CA THR A 8 3.91 12.47 -4.56
C THR A 8 4.34 11.56 -5.71
N ILE A 9 5.10 12.08 -6.67
CA ILE A 9 5.61 11.30 -7.80
C ILE A 9 6.56 10.20 -7.33
N ALA A 10 7.48 10.51 -6.41
CA ALA A 10 8.47 9.56 -5.92
C ALA A 10 7.83 8.44 -5.10
N PHE A 11 6.89 8.75 -4.21
CA PHE A 11 6.11 7.76 -3.49
C PHE A 11 5.24 6.92 -4.43
N ALA A 12 4.60 7.53 -5.43
CA ALA A 12 3.81 6.78 -6.42
C ALA A 12 4.68 5.82 -7.24
N ARG A 13 5.86 6.27 -7.69
CA ARG A 13 6.87 5.42 -8.35
C ARG A 13 7.38 4.32 -7.42
N GLY A 14 7.62 4.67 -6.16
CA GLY A 14 7.94 3.72 -5.09
C GLY A 14 6.87 2.65 -4.94
N GLY A 15 5.60 3.05 -4.92
CA GLY A 15 4.44 2.18 -4.84
C GLY A 15 4.37 1.17 -5.99
N LEU A 16 4.87 1.50 -7.19
CA LEU A 16 4.98 0.54 -8.28
C LEU A 16 5.93 -0.63 -7.95
N PHE A 17 7.00 -0.41 -7.17
CA PHE A 17 7.85 -1.50 -6.69
C PHE A 17 7.13 -2.39 -5.69
N ALA A 18 6.36 -1.80 -4.77
CA ALA A 18 5.53 -2.55 -3.82
C ALA A 18 4.48 -3.41 -4.55
N ILE A 19 3.84 -2.84 -5.58
CA ILE A 19 2.87 -3.54 -6.44
C ILE A 19 3.54 -4.68 -7.19
N ALA A 20 4.66 -4.41 -7.87
CA ALA A 20 5.39 -5.44 -8.62
C ALA A 20 5.82 -6.60 -7.72
N ALA A 21 6.30 -6.30 -6.51
CA ALA A 21 6.69 -7.30 -5.54
C ALA A 21 5.50 -8.13 -5.02
N LEU A 22 4.35 -7.50 -4.77
CA LEU A 22 3.12 -8.17 -4.36
C LEU A 22 2.59 -9.10 -5.45
N LEU A 23 2.59 -8.65 -6.70
CA LEU A 23 2.20 -9.46 -7.86
C LEU A 23 3.16 -10.64 -8.08
N ALA A 24 4.47 -10.41 -7.95
CA ALA A 24 5.49 -11.46 -8.04
C ALA A 24 5.32 -12.50 -6.93
N SER A 25 5.04 -12.07 -5.70
CA SER A 25 4.74 -12.94 -4.55
C SER A 25 3.55 -13.87 -4.84
N GLY A 26 2.46 -13.33 -5.40
CA GLY A 26 1.30 -14.14 -5.82
C GLY A 26 1.66 -15.22 -6.86
N ARG A 27 2.55 -14.91 -7.81
CA ARG A 27 3.01 -15.88 -8.83
C ARG A 27 3.89 -16.98 -8.24
N ILE A 28 4.74 -16.64 -7.27
CA ILE A 28 5.60 -17.61 -6.56
C ILE A 28 4.76 -18.59 -5.74
N GLY A 29 3.66 -18.12 -5.13
CA GLY A 29 2.71 -19.00 -4.44
C GLY A 29 2.08 -20.05 -5.36
N GLY A 30 1.91 -19.76 -6.66
CA GLY A 30 1.48 -20.73 -7.66
C GLY A 30 2.56 -21.78 -7.93
N LEU A 31 3.81 -21.35 -8.15
CA LEU A 31 4.95 -22.24 -8.40
C LEU A 31 5.27 -23.18 -7.22
N ALA A 32 5.01 -22.73 -5.98
CA ALA A 32 5.18 -23.55 -4.79
C ALA A 32 4.25 -24.77 -4.74
N ARG A 33 3.08 -24.69 -5.40
CA ARG A 33 2.15 -25.83 -5.53
C ARG A 33 2.65 -26.87 -6.53
N ASP A 34 3.35 -26.41 -7.57
CA ASP A 34 3.86 -27.26 -8.64
C ASP A 34 5.21 -27.92 -8.28
N LEU A 35 5.97 -27.33 -7.33
CA LEU A 35 7.31 -27.77 -6.95
C LEU A 35 7.46 -27.91 -5.41
N PRO A 36 6.91 -28.98 -4.81
CA PRO A 36 6.85 -29.15 -3.35
C PRO A 36 8.22 -29.28 -2.68
N SER A 37 9.26 -29.74 -3.40
CA SER A 37 10.64 -29.81 -2.90
C SER A 37 11.26 -28.43 -2.62
N LEU A 38 10.68 -27.37 -3.19
CA LEU A 38 11.13 -25.98 -3.02
C LEU A 38 10.14 -25.12 -2.22
N ALA A 39 9.08 -25.73 -1.66
CA ALA A 39 7.98 -25.02 -0.99
C ALA A 39 8.46 -24.08 0.13
N ALA A 40 9.46 -24.49 0.93
CA ALA A 40 10.02 -23.66 1.98
C ALA A 40 10.74 -22.40 1.44
N ALA A 41 11.51 -22.55 0.35
CA ALA A 41 12.20 -21.45 -0.29
C ALA A 41 11.21 -20.48 -0.96
N PHE A 42 10.17 -21.01 -1.60
CA PHE A 42 9.11 -20.20 -2.19
C PHE A 42 8.24 -19.51 -1.14
N GLY A 43 7.95 -20.14 -0.01
CA GLY A 43 7.24 -19.50 1.11
C GLY A 43 8.04 -18.33 1.69
N ALA A 44 9.35 -18.51 1.87
CA ALA A 44 10.24 -17.43 2.31
C ALA A 44 10.27 -16.27 1.30
N LEU A 45 10.36 -16.56 0.00
CA LEU A 45 10.31 -15.55 -1.06
C LEU A 45 8.94 -14.84 -1.11
N GLN A 46 7.85 -15.58 -0.95
CA GLN A 46 6.49 -15.04 -0.96
C GLN A 46 6.29 -13.98 0.13
N LEU A 47 6.92 -14.16 1.29
CA LEU A 47 6.94 -13.18 2.38
C LEU A 47 7.99 -12.07 2.17
N ALA A 48 9.20 -12.42 1.72
CA ALA A 48 10.30 -11.47 1.61
C ALA A 48 10.08 -10.41 0.52
N LEU A 49 9.49 -10.80 -0.62
CA LEU A 49 9.28 -9.89 -1.74
C LEU A 49 8.40 -8.69 -1.39
N PRO A 50 7.17 -8.85 -0.86
CA PRO A 50 6.35 -7.72 -0.44
C PRO A 50 7.06 -6.84 0.58
N LEU A 51 7.71 -7.44 1.59
CA LEU A 51 8.46 -6.69 2.61
C LEU A 51 9.53 -5.77 2.00
N VAL A 52 10.35 -6.32 1.09
CA VAL A 52 11.40 -5.56 0.41
C VAL A 52 10.81 -4.53 -0.54
N GLY A 53 9.79 -4.89 -1.32
CA GLY A 53 9.13 -3.97 -2.26
C GLY A 53 8.53 -2.76 -1.56
N PHE A 54 7.85 -2.96 -0.43
CA PHE A 54 7.32 -1.88 0.39
C PHE A 54 8.42 -1.06 1.07
N ALA A 55 9.47 -1.69 1.59
CA ALA A 55 10.61 -0.97 2.16
C ALA A 55 11.29 -0.06 1.13
N LEU A 56 11.49 -0.55 -0.10
CA LEU A 56 12.03 0.23 -1.21
C LEU A 56 11.09 1.37 -1.60
N ALA A 57 9.77 1.15 -1.62
CA ALA A 57 8.80 2.19 -1.86
C ALA A 57 8.93 3.34 -0.84
N GLY A 58 9.00 2.99 0.45
CA GLY A 58 9.21 3.95 1.53
C GLY A 58 10.57 4.65 1.46
N ALA A 59 11.64 3.95 1.08
CA ALA A 59 12.97 4.53 0.92
C ALA A 59 13.03 5.54 -0.24
N VAL A 60 12.48 5.20 -1.41
CA VAL A 60 12.44 6.10 -2.57
C VAL A 60 11.60 7.33 -2.27
N GLY A 61 10.42 7.14 -1.69
CA GLY A 61 9.55 8.24 -1.26
C GLY A 61 10.22 9.12 -0.21
N GLY A 62 10.75 8.53 0.85
CA GLY A 62 11.40 9.25 1.95
C GLY A 62 12.67 9.98 1.52
N ALA A 63 13.49 9.42 0.63
CA ALA A 63 14.67 10.09 0.09
C ALA A 63 14.31 11.34 -0.74
N SER A 64 13.18 11.29 -1.46
CA SER A 64 12.72 12.42 -2.28
C SER A 64 12.29 13.65 -1.48
N LEU A 65 12.02 13.49 -0.17
CA LEU A 65 11.65 14.58 0.73
C LEU A 65 12.85 15.48 1.08
N GLY A 66 14.09 15.04 0.84
CA GLY A 66 15.29 15.86 1.07
C GLY A 66 15.63 16.13 2.54
N THR A 67 14.92 15.51 3.48
CA THR A 67 15.03 15.75 4.93
C THR A 67 16.05 14.83 5.64
N GLY A 68 16.93 14.18 4.88
CA GLY A 68 18.03 13.36 5.40
C GLY A 68 17.71 11.89 5.72
N ARG A 69 18.75 11.15 6.13
CA ARG A 69 18.73 9.67 6.27
C ARG A 69 17.69 9.15 7.27
N ARG A 70 17.39 9.90 8.33
CA ARG A 70 16.42 9.49 9.36
C ARG A 70 15.01 9.36 8.79
N ALA A 71 14.56 10.33 8.01
CA ALA A 71 13.25 10.29 7.36
C ALA A 71 13.15 9.14 6.35
N THR A 72 14.18 8.95 5.52
CA THR A 72 14.24 7.83 4.57
C THR A 72 14.12 6.48 5.28
N LEU A 73 14.86 6.26 6.36
CA LEU A 73 14.79 5.03 7.15
C LEU A 73 13.45 4.88 7.87
N GLY A 74 12.86 5.97 8.36
CA GLY A 74 11.54 5.99 8.98
C GLY A 74 10.44 5.54 8.01
N PHE A 75 10.41 6.10 6.81
CA PHE A 75 9.45 5.68 5.78
C PHE A 75 9.74 4.27 5.27
N ALA A 76 11.00 3.89 5.08
CA ALA A 76 11.35 2.52 4.68
C ALA A 76 10.90 1.48 5.72
N GLY A 77 11.19 1.72 7.00
CA GLY A 77 10.77 0.85 8.11
C GLY A 77 9.25 0.85 8.31
N GLY A 78 8.61 2.01 8.21
CA GLY A 78 7.16 2.12 8.27
C GLY A 78 6.46 1.35 7.15
N CYS A 79 6.91 1.51 5.91
CA CYS A 79 6.36 0.76 4.78
C CYS A 79 6.69 -0.74 4.87
N PHE A 80 7.87 -1.14 5.35
CA PHE A 80 8.18 -2.54 5.65
C PHE A 80 7.15 -3.15 6.61
N LEU A 81 6.83 -2.45 7.70
CA LEU A 81 5.80 -2.89 8.65
C LEU A 81 4.42 -2.95 8.01
N ALA A 82 4.07 -1.99 7.15
CA ALA A 82 2.83 -2.06 6.38
C ALA A 82 2.78 -3.31 5.49
N GLY A 83 3.88 -3.62 4.81
CA GLY A 83 4.03 -4.86 4.03
C GLY A 83 3.87 -6.11 4.89
N ALA A 84 4.41 -6.11 6.12
CA ALA A 84 4.27 -7.22 7.06
C ALA A 84 2.82 -7.42 7.51
N VAL A 85 2.14 -6.33 7.90
CA VAL A 85 0.73 -6.35 8.30
C VAL A 85 -0.15 -6.85 7.15
N LEU A 86 0.06 -6.34 5.93
CA LEU A 86 -0.71 -6.76 4.76
C LEU A 86 -0.43 -8.21 4.39
N SER A 87 0.83 -8.67 4.49
CA SER A 87 1.18 -10.07 4.22
C SER A 87 0.57 -11.03 5.24
N ALA A 88 0.48 -10.64 6.52
CA ALA A 88 -0.18 -11.41 7.56
C ALA A 88 -1.71 -11.39 7.42
N ALA A 89 -2.30 -10.28 6.97
CA ALA A 89 -3.74 -10.16 6.75
C ALA A 89 -4.21 -10.87 5.47
N TRP A 90 -3.34 -11.04 4.48
CA TRP A 90 -3.69 -11.56 3.15
C TRP A 90 -4.31 -12.98 3.16
N PRO A 91 -3.80 -13.97 3.92
CA PRO A 91 -4.43 -15.28 4.05
C PRO A 91 -5.87 -15.21 4.59
N HIS A 92 -6.14 -14.28 5.51
CA HIS A 92 -7.48 -14.08 6.07
C HIS A 92 -8.44 -13.43 5.06
N LEU A 93 -7.94 -12.55 4.20
CA LEU A 93 -8.71 -11.97 3.09
C LEU A 93 -9.03 -13.00 2.00
N SER A 94 -8.14 -13.98 1.79
CA SER A 94 -8.32 -15.07 0.81
C SER A 94 -9.07 -16.29 1.36
N GLY A 95 -9.26 -16.37 2.68
CA GLY A 95 -9.92 -17.46 3.40
C GLY A 95 -11.32 -17.13 3.93
N LEU A 96 -11.91 -15.98 3.59
CA LEU A 96 -13.30 -15.68 3.90
C LEU A 96 -14.19 -16.72 3.21
N THR A 97 -14.84 -17.57 4.02
CA THR A 97 -15.47 -18.83 3.66
C THR A 97 -16.73 -18.71 2.77
N GLY A 98 -16.98 -17.54 2.18
CA GLY A 98 -18.19 -17.22 1.42
C GLY A 98 -19.43 -16.97 2.29
N HIS A 99 -19.33 -17.11 3.62
CA HIS A 99 -20.44 -16.96 4.56
C HIS A 99 -20.44 -15.60 5.29
N GLU A 100 -19.40 -14.78 5.10
CA GLU A 100 -19.28 -13.48 5.76
C GLU A 100 -19.98 -12.38 4.97
N SER A 101 -20.59 -11.43 5.69
CA SER A 101 -21.23 -10.27 5.05
C SER A 101 -20.19 -9.43 4.29
N LEU A 102 -20.57 -8.91 3.12
CA LEU A 102 -19.72 -8.02 2.34
C LEU A 102 -19.20 -6.83 3.19
N ALA A 103 -20.05 -6.30 4.08
CA ALA A 103 -19.67 -5.24 5.00
C ALA A 103 -18.53 -5.64 5.96
N ALA A 104 -18.49 -6.88 6.45
CA ALA A 104 -17.42 -7.38 7.31
C ALA A 104 -16.10 -7.49 6.55
N VAL A 105 -16.12 -8.05 5.33
CA VAL A 105 -14.95 -8.16 4.45
C VAL A 105 -14.37 -6.78 4.11
N LEU A 106 -15.23 -5.84 3.74
CA LEU A 106 -14.86 -4.47 3.42
C LEU A 106 -14.27 -3.74 4.63
N SER A 107 -14.89 -3.90 5.80
CA SER A 107 -14.45 -3.25 7.03
C SER A 107 -13.09 -3.78 7.48
N PHE A 108 -12.87 -5.10 7.38
CA PHE A 108 -11.59 -5.70 7.71
C PHE A 108 -10.49 -5.28 6.72
N ALA A 109 -10.77 -5.31 5.40
CA ALA A 109 -9.83 -4.85 4.39
C ALA A 109 -9.49 -3.36 4.57
N ALA A 110 -10.49 -2.50 4.79
CA ALA A 110 -10.28 -1.08 5.04
C ALA A 110 -9.50 -0.84 6.32
N ALA A 111 -9.81 -1.53 7.42
CA ALA A 111 -9.09 -1.40 8.68
C ALA A 111 -7.64 -1.89 8.58
N ALA A 112 -7.40 -3.03 7.93
CA ALA A 112 -6.05 -3.57 7.73
C ALA A 112 -5.18 -2.62 6.89
N TRP A 113 -5.73 -2.09 5.80
CA TRP A 113 -5.02 -1.15 4.93
C TRP A 113 -4.82 0.21 5.59
N ALA A 114 -5.87 0.81 6.14
CA ALA A 114 -5.77 2.10 6.84
C ALA A 114 -4.83 2.01 8.04
N GLY A 115 -4.88 0.93 8.81
CA GLY A 115 -3.98 0.67 9.94
C GLY A 115 -2.53 0.50 9.49
N ALA A 116 -2.27 -0.37 8.51
CA ALA A 116 -0.92 -0.63 7.98
C ALA A 116 -0.25 0.65 7.47
N PHE A 117 -0.93 1.39 6.60
CA PHE A 117 -0.39 2.62 6.04
C PHE A 117 -0.41 3.77 7.05
N GLY A 118 -1.38 3.85 7.95
CA GLY A 118 -1.39 4.81 9.04
C GLY A 118 -0.19 4.68 9.97
N ILE A 119 0.19 3.46 10.34
CA ILE A 119 1.42 3.17 11.10
C ILE A 119 2.65 3.60 10.30
N ALA A 120 2.71 3.27 9.01
CA ALA A 120 3.81 3.68 8.14
C ALA A 120 3.98 5.21 8.08
N GLY A 121 2.87 5.94 7.90
CA GLY A 121 2.84 7.39 7.88
C GLY A 121 3.16 8.03 9.22
N ALA A 122 2.76 7.42 10.34
CA ALA A 122 3.09 7.90 11.68
C ALA A 122 4.59 7.75 11.98
N ILE A 123 5.19 6.60 11.65
CA ILE A 123 6.63 6.34 11.82
C ILE A 123 7.43 7.27 10.91
N GLY A 124 7.11 7.31 9.61
CA GLY A 124 7.77 8.21 8.66
C GLY A 124 7.63 9.68 9.05
N GLY A 125 6.43 10.09 9.48
CA GLY A 125 6.14 11.43 9.97
C GLY A 125 6.91 11.81 11.23
N ALA A 126 7.06 10.90 12.19
CA ALA A 126 7.87 11.12 13.39
C ALA A 126 9.34 11.36 13.06
N CYS A 127 9.86 10.67 12.05
CA CYS A 127 11.23 10.83 11.59
C CYS A 127 11.48 12.13 10.79
N LEU A 128 10.44 12.89 10.45
CA LEU A 128 10.59 14.22 9.80
C LEU A 128 10.98 15.33 10.78
N ALA A 129 11.03 15.07 12.10
CA ALA A 129 11.48 16.03 13.13
C ALA A 129 10.74 17.39 13.15
N ARG A 130 9.51 17.44 12.64
CA ARG A 130 8.73 18.69 12.47
C ARG A 130 7.39 18.73 13.23
N GLY A 131 7.15 17.80 14.15
CA GLY A 131 5.94 17.79 15.01
C GLY A 131 4.60 17.50 14.28
N ARG A 132 4.59 17.31 12.96
CA ARG A 132 3.38 17.08 12.14
C ARG A 132 3.12 15.62 11.81
N THR A 133 3.50 14.72 12.70
CA THR A 133 3.39 13.26 12.56
C THR A 133 1.95 12.82 12.27
N TRP A 134 0.99 13.46 12.93
CA TRP A 134 -0.45 13.25 12.77
C TRP A 134 -0.93 13.48 11.33
N HIS A 135 -0.53 14.57 10.67
CA HIS A 135 -1.01 14.89 9.32
C HIS A 135 -0.49 13.88 8.28
N VAL A 136 0.76 13.45 8.43
CA VAL A 136 1.37 12.42 7.57
C VAL A 136 0.71 11.07 7.83
N GLY A 137 0.57 10.67 9.10
CA GLY A 137 -0.14 9.46 9.50
C GLY A 137 -1.58 9.42 8.96
N ALA A 138 -2.35 10.49 9.13
CA ALA A 138 -3.72 10.62 8.62
C ALA A 138 -3.79 10.57 7.09
N GLY A 139 -2.82 11.18 6.39
CA GLY A 139 -2.73 11.12 4.93
C GLY A 139 -2.51 9.70 4.41
N PHE A 140 -1.57 8.96 5.00
CA PHE A 140 -1.35 7.56 4.63
C PHE A 140 -2.51 6.65 5.05
N ALA A 141 -3.10 6.85 6.24
CA ALA A 141 -4.26 6.09 6.70
C ALA A 141 -5.47 6.32 5.78
N GLY A 142 -5.77 7.58 5.45
CA GLY A 142 -6.83 7.95 4.52
C GLY A 142 -6.58 7.39 3.12
N GLY A 143 -5.34 7.45 2.64
CA GLY A 143 -4.96 6.81 1.38
C GLY A 143 -5.08 5.29 1.40
N GLY A 144 -4.80 4.64 2.53
CA GLY A 144 -5.02 3.22 2.75
C GLY A 144 -6.51 2.85 2.74
N ALA A 145 -7.37 3.65 3.38
CA ALA A 145 -8.82 3.45 3.36
C ALA A 145 -9.40 3.62 1.95
N VAL A 146 -9.04 4.68 1.24
CA VAL A 146 -9.40 4.89 -0.17
C VAL A 146 -8.89 3.72 -1.02
N GLY A 147 -7.65 3.28 -0.75
CA GLY A 147 -7.03 2.16 -1.43
C GLY A 147 -7.82 0.86 -1.29
N ALA A 148 -8.27 0.55 -0.08
CA ALA A 148 -9.09 -0.62 0.20
C ALA A 148 -10.45 -0.56 -0.53
N VAL A 149 -11.12 0.60 -0.50
CA VAL A 149 -12.40 0.81 -1.22
C VAL A 149 -12.24 0.61 -2.73
N LEU A 150 -11.14 1.08 -3.31
CA LEU A 150 -10.85 0.85 -4.72
C LEU A 150 -10.55 -0.62 -5.00
N LEU A 151 -9.79 -1.30 -4.15
CA LEU A 151 -9.43 -2.71 -4.36
C LEU A 151 -10.65 -3.65 -4.41
N VAL A 152 -11.69 -3.31 -3.66
CA VAL A 152 -12.94 -4.08 -3.56
C VAL A 152 -14.06 -3.57 -4.50
N MET A 153 -13.77 -2.56 -5.34
CA MET A 153 -14.74 -2.03 -6.32
C MET A 153 -15.41 -3.10 -7.19
N PRO A 154 -14.71 -4.12 -7.73
CA PRO A 154 -15.37 -5.17 -8.51
C PRO A 154 -16.47 -5.88 -7.72
N VAL A 155 -16.26 -6.09 -6.42
CA VAL A 155 -17.25 -6.72 -5.54
C VAL A 155 -18.42 -5.76 -5.26
N LEU A 156 -18.14 -4.47 -5.06
CA LEU A 156 -19.17 -3.44 -4.87
C LEU A 156 -20.06 -3.26 -6.11
N LEU A 157 -19.50 -3.49 -7.31
CA LEU A 157 -20.21 -3.39 -8.58
C LEU A 157 -20.93 -4.69 -8.97
N ALA A 158 -20.64 -5.82 -8.32
CA ALA A 158 -21.27 -7.11 -8.62
C ALA A 158 -22.81 -7.07 -8.52
N PRO A 159 -23.44 -6.44 -7.49
CA PRO A 159 -24.89 -6.25 -7.42
C PRO A 159 -25.47 -5.37 -8.54
N ALA A 160 -24.66 -4.46 -9.10
CA ALA A 160 -25.04 -3.59 -10.21
C ALA A 160 -24.94 -4.28 -11.58
N GLY A 161 -24.69 -5.60 -11.61
CA GLY A 161 -24.65 -6.37 -12.84
C GLY A 161 -23.28 -6.41 -13.52
N LEU A 162 -22.17 -6.21 -12.79
CA LEU A 162 -20.81 -6.32 -13.36
C LEU A 162 -20.60 -7.63 -14.14
N HIS A 163 -21.21 -8.73 -13.70
CA HIS A 163 -21.16 -10.04 -14.37
C HIS A 163 -21.82 -10.06 -15.76
N ALA A 164 -22.73 -9.12 -16.04
CA ALA A 164 -23.37 -8.95 -17.33
C ALA A 164 -22.56 -8.05 -18.28
N TRP A 165 -21.49 -7.41 -17.81
CA TRP A 165 -20.64 -6.55 -18.65
C TRP A 165 -19.72 -7.39 -19.53
N PRO A 166 -19.22 -6.84 -20.65
CA PRO A 166 -18.23 -7.54 -21.47
C PRO A 166 -17.00 -7.94 -20.64
N PRO A 167 -16.41 -9.13 -20.84
CA PRO A 167 -15.26 -9.61 -20.07
C PRO A 167 -14.06 -8.65 -20.07
N THR A 168 -13.87 -7.92 -21.17
CA THR A 168 -12.84 -6.87 -21.29
C THR A 168 -13.06 -5.71 -20.33
N VAL A 169 -14.31 -5.31 -20.09
CA VAL A 169 -14.68 -4.26 -19.15
C VAL A 169 -14.51 -4.75 -17.71
N GLN A 170 -14.93 -5.98 -17.41
CA GLN A 170 -14.72 -6.59 -16.09
C GLN A 170 -13.23 -6.67 -15.73
N LEU A 171 -12.39 -7.08 -16.69
CA LEU A 171 -10.95 -7.10 -16.54
C LEU A 171 -10.38 -5.69 -16.34
N ALA A 172 -10.80 -4.72 -17.15
CA ALA A 172 -10.34 -3.34 -17.05
C ALA A 172 -10.66 -2.73 -15.69
N VAL A 173 -11.89 -2.89 -15.18
CA VAL A 173 -12.30 -2.43 -13.84
C VAL A 173 -11.46 -3.11 -12.77
N THR A 174 -11.29 -4.43 -12.85
CA THR A 174 -10.49 -5.18 -11.85
C THR A 174 -9.05 -4.70 -11.81
N VAL A 175 -8.39 -4.56 -12.96
CA VAL A 175 -6.99 -4.12 -13.07
C VAL A 175 -6.83 -2.67 -12.62
N THR A 176 -7.67 -1.77 -13.12
CA THR A 176 -7.58 -0.34 -12.79
C THR A 176 -7.87 -0.08 -11.32
N SER A 177 -8.90 -0.71 -10.76
CA SER A 177 -9.26 -0.52 -9.34
C SER A 177 -8.22 -1.14 -8.40
N SER A 178 -7.63 -2.29 -8.77
CA SER A 178 -6.51 -2.88 -8.01
C SER A 178 -5.28 -1.99 -8.05
N ALA A 179 -4.89 -1.49 -9.24
CA ALA A 179 -3.74 -0.60 -9.40
C ALA A 179 -3.95 0.73 -8.65
N ALA A 180 -5.12 1.34 -8.80
CA ALA A 180 -5.49 2.57 -8.09
C ALA A 180 -5.54 2.34 -6.57
N GLY A 181 -6.09 1.21 -6.14
CA GLY A 181 -6.15 0.83 -4.74
C GLY A 181 -4.77 0.71 -4.09
N LEU A 182 -3.83 0.08 -4.79
CA LEU A 182 -2.45 -0.08 -4.32
C LEU A 182 -1.64 1.23 -4.38
N LEU A 183 -1.95 2.14 -5.30
CA LEU A 183 -1.25 3.43 -5.44
C LEU A 183 -1.78 4.53 -4.51
N ALA A 184 -3.06 4.50 -4.17
CA ALA A 184 -3.73 5.51 -3.33
C ALA A 184 -2.98 5.86 -2.02
N PRO A 185 -2.52 4.89 -1.18
CA PRO A 185 -1.79 5.21 0.04
C PRO A 185 -0.48 5.95 -0.21
N PHE A 186 0.23 5.61 -1.30
CA PHE A 186 1.49 6.26 -1.65
C PHE A 186 1.27 7.66 -2.25
N ALA A 187 0.27 7.83 -3.11
CA ALA A 187 -0.04 9.12 -3.71
C ALA A 187 -0.55 10.12 -2.66
N ILE A 188 -1.56 9.72 -1.86
CA ILE A 188 -2.18 10.60 -0.86
C ILE A 188 -1.22 10.83 0.32
N GLY A 189 -0.55 9.77 0.79
CA GLY A 189 0.45 9.85 1.85
C GLY A 189 1.68 10.67 1.45
N GLY A 190 2.19 10.48 0.22
CA GLY A 190 3.30 11.27 -0.32
C GLY A 190 2.98 12.76 -0.46
N ALA A 191 1.75 13.10 -0.86
CA ALA A 191 1.28 14.48 -0.90
C ALA A 191 1.17 15.09 0.51
N ALA A 192 0.73 14.32 1.51
CA ALA A 192 0.70 14.78 2.90
C ALA A 192 2.10 14.98 3.48
N ALA A 193 3.03 14.05 3.23
CA ALA A 193 4.42 14.16 3.66
C ALA A 193 5.12 15.37 3.05
N GLY A 194 4.95 15.59 1.74
CA GLY A 194 5.58 16.72 1.09
C GLY A 194 4.99 18.08 1.49
N ARG A 195 3.67 18.17 1.76
CA ARG A 195 3.08 19.38 2.37
C ARG A 195 3.64 19.66 3.77
N ALA A 196 3.81 18.62 4.58
CA ALA A 196 4.42 18.78 5.91
C ALA A 196 5.88 19.26 5.85
N VAL A 197 6.61 18.97 4.75
CA VAL A 197 7.93 19.53 4.49
C VAL A 197 7.80 21.01 4.08
N ASP A 198 6.98 21.32 3.08
CA ASP A 198 6.79 22.68 2.56
C ASP A 198 6.39 23.69 3.66
N GLU A 199 5.43 23.32 4.50
CA GLU A 199 4.94 24.18 5.57
C GLU A 199 5.96 24.35 6.71
N GLY A 200 6.92 23.43 6.85
CA GLY A 200 7.99 23.52 7.84
C GLY A 200 9.13 24.46 7.41
N ASP A 201 9.35 24.62 6.11
CA ASP A 201 10.38 25.52 5.57
C ASP A 201 9.89 26.98 5.52
N GLY A 202 8.57 27.23 5.50
CA GLY A 202 7.99 28.58 5.52
C GLY A 202 7.89 29.24 6.91
N GLN A 203 8.32 28.55 7.97
CA GLN A 203 8.29 29.05 9.36
C GLN A 203 9.69 29.24 9.98
N ALA A 204 10.76 28.94 9.22
CA ALA A 204 12.15 29.10 9.62
C ALA A 204 12.78 30.34 8.94
#